data_AF-A0A7C5G3Z3-F1
#
_entry.id   AF-A0A7C5G3Z3-F1
#
_cell.length_a   1.000
_cell.length_b   1.000
_cell.length_c   1.000
_cell.angle_alpha   90.00
_cell.angle_beta   90.00
_cell.angle_gamma   90.00
#
_symmetry.space_group_name_H-M   'P 1'
#
loop_
_entity.id
_entity.type
_entity.pdbx_description
1 polymer ?
#
loop_
_entity_poly.entity_id
_entity_poly.type
_entity_poly.pdbx_seq_one_letter_code
_entity_poly.pdbx_strand_id
1 'polypeptide(L)'
;MNSGGNRRKRWPKPPSNEQEILNFRSKGQRTGENHRVCPILRIFVMSFGERCTSVPPICCGLSAVRKILEALFTGRLNRNFSRRTNYSDLGNGYGKSLRRRAMFFEPKRPTSPILPRLVRRREFLQVVGSSALFTGSSVFASPREENSQKLWVGEAAIDITPPLGVELAGYHRIPGQERRAGFIRQPAEGRILVFHSDGITLAVISLELCAVSKDFTERIRRACFQLYEIPPSNLHVCATHTHSMPTFRAFRQWGAVATDYMAEVENRVVEALGKAMQDLGPASLRVGKAQAKGANFNRTSSKYRTDLEFSSEATADDRWLDTLLHALVIEREGKECPSVWYHFSAHPVCYADEGAGPDWPGLVADEIEKKFGVRPGFLQGHAGDVNPGPGNPWRGDARQVAEAVFQALEEAIATATPACGTPLRSAVTWCRLPLDLKLYKQWVEDYANNPEACSKGPWVDSYFAKAWYEDHSTKPWEDPYLLVELGLARVGEVTFLFHPAELYSYYGLWIRTNSPAAHTLVVGYANDIIGYLPDPKAFVAGEYAAITVPKILDLPPFQPEAAQILASRAVELANL
;
A
#
# COMPACT_ATOMS: atom_id res chain seq x y z
N MET A 1 53.18 0.18 -38.47
CA MET A 1 53.10 1.63 -38.17
C MET A 1 51.66 2.09 -38.37
N ASN A 2 51.29 3.26 -37.83
CA ASN A 2 49.96 3.88 -38.02
C ASN A 2 49.76 4.26 -39.50
N SER A 3 48.56 4.57 -40.03
CA SER A 3 47.22 4.90 -39.50
C SER A 3 46.16 4.41 -40.52
N GLY A 4 44.83 4.49 -40.45
CA GLY A 4 43.88 5.29 -39.67
C GLY A 4 42.75 5.74 -40.62
N GLY A 5 41.47 5.41 -40.36
CA GLY A 5 40.40 5.64 -41.34
C GLY A 5 38.98 5.38 -40.83
N ASN A 6 38.40 6.36 -40.13
CA ASN A 6 37.14 6.20 -39.39
C ASN A 6 35.89 6.56 -40.23
N ARG A 7 35.03 5.58 -40.53
CA ARG A 7 33.76 5.78 -41.27
C ARG A 7 32.57 6.03 -40.33
N ARG A 8 32.28 7.29 -40.00
CA ARG A 8 31.01 7.70 -39.38
C ARG A 8 29.85 7.62 -40.39
N LYS A 9 28.86 6.76 -40.15
CA LYS A 9 27.57 6.81 -40.87
C LYS A 9 26.77 8.04 -40.39
N ARG A 10 26.22 8.83 -41.32
CA ARG A 10 25.27 9.92 -41.01
C ARG A 10 23.85 9.35 -40.91
N TRP A 11 23.09 9.79 -39.92
CA TRP A 11 21.63 9.66 -39.87
C TRP A 11 20.99 10.95 -40.44
N PRO A 12 19.80 10.87 -41.06
CA PRO A 12 19.08 12.05 -41.53
C PRO A 12 18.52 12.87 -40.35
N LYS A 13 18.35 14.19 -40.55
CA LYS A 13 17.65 15.07 -39.62
C LYS A 13 16.13 15.00 -39.87
N PRO A 14 15.27 15.20 -38.84
CA PRO A 14 13.86 15.49 -39.06
C PRO A 14 13.67 16.87 -39.73
N PRO A 15 12.57 17.09 -40.48
CA PRO A 15 12.24 18.39 -41.06
C PRO A 15 11.81 19.40 -40.00
N SER A 16 11.92 20.69 -40.34
CA SER A 16 11.60 21.83 -39.47
C SER A 16 10.56 22.75 -40.12
N ASN A 17 9.69 23.32 -39.28
CA ASN A 17 8.69 24.37 -39.53
C ASN A 17 7.33 23.93 -40.08
N GLU A 18 6.32 24.71 -39.68
CA GLU A 18 4.89 24.47 -39.88
C GLU A 18 4.40 25.19 -41.14
N GLN A 19 3.88 24.47 -42.15
CA GLN A 19 2.89 25.05 -43.09
C GLN A 19 2.05 24.06 -43.93
N GLU A 20 2.04 22.75 -43.65
CA GLU A 20 1.21 21.75 -44.37
C GLU A 20 0.20 21.01 -43.48
N ILE A 21 -0.56 21.73 -42.65
CA ILE A 21 -1.79 21.19 -42.00
C ILE A 21 -2.96 22.14 -42.23
N LEU A 22 -3.39 22.30 -43.49
CA LEU A 22 -4.67 22.98 -43.82
C LEU A 22 -5.15 22.69 -45.25
N ASN A 23 -5.50 21.44 -45.58
CA ASN A 23 -6.43 21.10 -46.68
C ASN A 23 -6.74 19.58 -46.75
N PHE A 24 -7.86 19.13 -46.16
CA PHE A 24 -8.66 18.01 -46.69
C PHE A 24 -10.04 17.94 -46.01
N ARG A 25 -11.06 18.48 -46.68
CA ARG A 25 -12.49 18.25 -46.38
C ARG A 25 -13.32 18.26 -47.67
N SER A 26 -14.46 17.56 -47.63
CA SER A 26 -15.49 17.41 -48.66
C SER A 26 -15.24 16.36 -49.77
N LYS A 27 -16.35 15.77 -50.25
CA LYS A 27 -16.48 14.68 -51.26
C LYS A 27 -15.87 13.32 -50.83
N GLY A 28 -16.62 12.29 -50.44
CA GLY A 28 -18.06 12.18 -50.14
C GLY A 28 -18.85 11.28 -51.10
N GLN A 29 -19.57 10.28 -50.58
CA GLN A 29 -20.57 9.48 -51.30
C GLN A 29 -21.68 8.97 -50.34
N ARG A 30 -22.83 8.56 -50.89
CA ARG A 30 -24.02 8.13 -50.13
C ARG A 30 -24.46 6.71 -50.52
N THR A 31 -24.67 5.86 -49.52
CA THR A 31 -25.72 4.82 -49.39
C THR A 31 -25.85 4.52 -47.88
N GLY A 32 -26.99 4.08 -47.34
CA GLY A 32 -28.33 3.97 -47.91
C GLY A 32 -29.17 2.93 -47.16
N GLU A 33 -30.11 3.37 -46.33
CA GLU A 33 -31.16 2.54 -45.67
C GLU A 33 -30.67 1.49 -44.64
N ASN A 34 -31.47 0.91 -43.72
CA ASN A 34 -32.85 1.22 -43.28
C ASN A 34 -33.07 0.81 -41.80
N HIS A 35 -34.14 1.34 -41.16
CA HIS A 35 -34.81 0.81 -39.94
C HIS A 35 -34.01 0.81 -38.60
N ARG A 36 -34.63 0.82 -37.40
CA ARG A 36 -36.05 0.83 -36.96
C ARG A 36 -36.18 1.55 -35.58
N VAL A 37 -37.38 2.02 -35.24
CA VAL A 37 -37.72 2.62 -33.91
C VAL A 37 -38.90 1.87 -33.28
N CYS A 38 -38.90 1.64 -31.96
CA CYS A 38 -40.08 1.20 -31.19
C CYS A 38 -39.98 1.51 -29.67
N PRO A 39 -40.97 2.21 -29.06
CA PRO A 39 -41.26 2.28 -27.62
C PRO A 39 -42.49 1.38 -27.23
N ILE A 40 -43.06 1.53 -26.01
CA ILE A 40 -44.20 0.77 -25.36
C ILE A 40 -43.69 -0.40 -24.44
N LEU A 41 -44.15 -0.69 -23.20
CA LEU A 41 -45.02 -0.11 -22.13
C LEU A 41 -44.44 -0.63 -20.76
N ARG A 42 -44.52 -0.04 -19.54
CA ARG A 42 -45.56 0.50 -18.62
C ARG A 42 -46.48 -0.53 -17.90
N ILE A 43 -46.54 -0.39 -16.56
CA ILE A 43 -47.58 -0.85 -15.57
C ILE A 43 -47.49 -2.30 -15.02
N PHE A 44 -47.31 -2.43 -13.69
CA PHE A 44 -48.25 -3.11 -12.78
C PHE A 44 -48.06 -2.68 -11.31
N VAL A 45 -49.15 -2.46 -10.56
CA VAL A 45 -49.23 -2.12 -9.11
C VAL A 45 -50.59 -2.61 -8.57
N MET A 46 -50.71 -2.83 -7.24
CA MET A 46 -51.88 -3.34 -6.47
C MET A 46 -52.02 -4.88 -6.48
N SER A 47 -52.59 -5.54 -5.45
CA SER A 47 -53.39 -5.03 -4.30
C SER A 47 -53.13 -5.76 -2.96
N PHE A 48 -53.87 -5.35 -1.91
CA PHE A 48 -53.82 -5.79 -0.49
C PHE A 48 -54.76 -6.97 -0.14
N GLY A 49 -54.55 -7.63 1.02
CA GLY A 49 -55.49 -8.62 1.57
C GLY A 49 -55.10 -9.32 2.90
N GLU A 50 -55.31 -8.63 4.04
CA GLU A 50 -55.86 -9.04 5.37
C GLU A 50 -55.57 -10.43 6.02
N ARG A 51 -55.01 -10.47 7.26
CA ARG A 51 -55.63 -10.76 8.62
C ARG A 51 -56.08 -12.23 8.86
N CYS A 52 -55.98 -12.87 10.05
CA CYS A 52 -55.90 -12.39 11.45
C CYS A 52 -55.38 -13.47 12.46
N THR A 53 -54.93 -13.07 13.68
CA THR A 53 -54.85 -13.83 14.99
C THR A 53 -54.05 -15.17 15.11
N SER A 54 -53.39 -15.57 16.22
CA SER A 54 -53.12 -14.96 17.56
C SER A 54 -51.99 -15.66 18.39
N VAL A 55 -50.94 -14.90 18.80
CA VAL A 55 -50.37 -14.68 20.17
C VAL A 55 -50.47 -15.80 21.26
N PRO A 56 -49.47 -16.05 22.15
CA PRO A 56 -47.98 -15.87 22.17
C PRO A 56 -47.26 -17.19 22.64
N PRO A 57 -46.05 -17.23 23.26
CA PRO A 57 -44.90 -16.29 23.43
C PRO A 57 -43.61 -16.92 22.78
N ILE A 58 -42.31 -16.71 23.12
CA ILE A 58 -41.55 -15.95 24.15
C ILE A 58 -40.23 -15.41 23.49
N CYS A 59 -39.55 -14.44 24.12
CA CYS A 59 -38.13 -14.06 23.97
C CYS A 59 -37.48 -14.00 22.56
N CYS A 60 -37.29 -12.78 22.04
CA CYS A 60 -36.00 -12.36 21.46
C CYS A 60 -35.83 -10.83 21.53
N GLY A 61 -34.62 -10.32 21.30
CA GLY A 61 -34.29 -8.88 21.38
C GLY A 61 -34.43 -8.11 20.07
N LEU A 62 -33.65 -7.02 19.93
CA LEU A 62 -33.41 -6.25 18.69
C LEU A 62 -34.63 -5.53 18.05
N SER A 63 -35.04 -4.39 18.61
CA SER A 63 -35.90 -3.41 17.89
C SER A 63 -35.45 -1.94 18.00
N ALA A 64 -34.48 -1.61 18.85
CA ALA A 64 -34.03 -0.23 19.07
C ALA A 64 -33.18 0.36 17.92
N VAL A 65 -32.29 -0.44 17.32
CA VAL A 65 -31.31 0.05 16.32
C VAL A 65 -31.97 0.40 14.98
N ARG A 66 -32.97 -0.38 14.55
CA ARG A 66 -33.60 -0.24 13.22
C ARG A 66 -34.31 1.12 13.01
N LYS A 67 -34.83 1.74 14.08
CA LYS A 67 -35.53 3.04 14.01
C LYS A 67 -34.61 4.26 13.96
N ILE A 68 -33.31 4.12 14.21
CA ILE A 68 -32.35 5.22 14.13
C ILE A 68 -31.81 5.37 12.70
N LEU A 69 -31.66 4.27 11.97
CA LEU A 69 -31.11 4.25 10.61
C LEU A 69 -32.08 4.83 9.55
N GLU A 70 -33.40 4.61 9.69
CA GLU A 70 -34.41 5.14 8.76
C GLU A 70 -34.56 6.69 8.85
N ALA A 71 -34.16 7.29 9.98
CA ALA A 71 -34.31 8.73 10.22
C ALA A 71 -33.26 9.61 9.50
N LEU A 72 -32.17 9.02 9.00
CA LEU A 72 -31.07 9.76 8.35
C LEU A 72 -31.16 9.81 6.81
N PHE A 73 -32.05 9.03 6.20
CA PHE A 73 -32.08 8.85 4.73
C PHE A 73 -33.28 9.47 3.99
N THR A 74 -34.14 10.24 4.67
CA THR A 74 -35.34 10.87 4.04
C THR A 74 -35.32 12.40 4.10
N GLY A 75 -34.37 13.02 3.39
CA GLY A 75 -34.26 14.47 3.30
C GLY A 75 -35.43 15.15 2.56
N ARG A 76 -36.36 15.78 3.29
CA ARG A 76 -37.35 16.75 2.77
C ARG A 76 -37.90 17.64 3.91
N LEU A 77 -38.46 18.79 3.50
CA LEU A 77 -38.97 19.93 4.31
C LEU A 77 -37.89 20.96 4.71
N ASN A 78 -38.08 22.27 4.50
CA ASN A 78 -39.05 22.92 3.60
C ASN A 78 -38.53 24.29 3.11
N ARG A 79 -39.03 24.77 1.96
CA ARG A 79 -38.76 26.15 1.50
C ARG A 79 -39.77 27.12 2.09
N ASN A 80 -39.28 28.23 2.65
CA ASN A 80 -39.75 29.62 2.44
C ASN A 80 -39.55 30.48 3.70
N PHE A 81 -38.58 31.40 3.69
CA PHE A 81 -38.89 32.79 4.05
C PHE A 81 -37.94 33.81 3.39
N SER A 82 -38.56 34.76 2.72
CA SER A 82 -37.94 35.84 1.95
C SER A 82 -37.23 36.88 2.82
N ARG A 83 -35.98 37.26 2.48
CA ARG A 83 -35.68 38.61 1.94
C ARG A 83 -34.21 38.80 1.51
N ARG A 84 -33.98 39.90 0.76
CA ARG A 84 -32.69 40.36 0.22
C ARG A 84 -31.87 41.09 1.29
N THR A 85 -30.54 40.99 1.20
CA THR A 85 -29.62 42.14 1.11
C THR A 85 -28.27 41.68 0.58
N ASN A 86 -27.75 42.33 -0.46
CA ASN A 86 -26.31 42.36 -0.72
C ASN A 86 -25.70 43.42 0.22
N TYR A 87 -24.47 43.21 0.70
CA TYR A 87 -23.52 44.30 0.89
C TYR A 87 -22.09 43.75 0.82
N SER A 88 -21.21 44.50 0.16
CA SER A 88 -19.76 44.32 0.19
C SER A 88 -19.13 45.35 1.13
N ASP A 89 -17.84 45.17 1.38
CA ASP A 89 -16.91 46.17 1.95
C ASP A 89 -17.04 46.50 3.45
N LEU A 90 -15.96 47.11 3.95
CA LEU A 90 -15.62 47.37 5.35
C LEU A 90 -15.28 46.11 6.17
N GLY A 91 -14.20 46.07 6.94
CA GLY A 91 -13.14 47.07 7.12
C GLY A 91 -12.42 46.89 8.46
N ASN A 92 -11.10 47.14 8.48
CA ASN A 92 -10.19 47.08 9.63
C ASN A 92 -10.79 47.41 11.02
N GLY A 93 -10.42 46.64 12.05
CA GLY A 93 -10.20 47.24 13.38
C GLY A 93 -10.29 46.32 14.60
N TYR A 94 -9.40 46.58 15.57
CA TYR A 94 -9.51 46.26 17.00
C TYR A 94 -9.78 44.81 17.43
N GLY A 95 -8.70 44.09 17.74
CA GLY A 95 -8.77 42.95 18.65
C GLY A 95 -8.76 43.38 20.13
N LYS A 96 -9.30 42.54 21.01
CA LYS A 96 -8.92 42.50 22.44
C LYS A 96 -9.11 41.11 23.04
N SER A 97 -8.09 40.70 23.77
CA SER A 97 -7.98 39.57 24.71
C SER A 97 -9.26 38.81 25.11
N LEU A 98 -9.26 37.49 24.88
CA LEU A 98 -10.02 36.54 25.70
C LEU A 98 -9.14 35.32 26.04
N ARG A 99 -8.43 35.39 27.18
CA ARG A 99 -7.67 34.25 27.73
C ARG A 99 -8.65 33.14 28.14
N ARG A 100 -8.64 32.00 27.45
CA ARG A 100 -9.21 30.75 27.99
C ARG A 100 -8.10 29.90 28.59
N ARG A 101 -8.26 29.50 29.85
CA ARG A 101 -7.37 28.56 30.53
C ARG A 101 -7.56 27.17 29.92
N ALA A 102 -6.52 26.60 29.31
CA ALA A 102 -6.41 25.16 29.19
C ALA A 102 -5.93 24.61 30.54
N MET A 103 -6.60 23.60 31.09
CA MET A 103 -6.10 22.86 32.26
C MET A 103 -5.16 21.78 31.75
N PHE A 104 -3.85 21.96 31.96
CA PHE A 104 -2.86 20.91 31.75
C PHE A 104 -2.99 19.87 32.86
N PHE A 105 -3.17 18.60 32.47
CA PHE A 105 -2.93 17.45 33.34
C PHE A 105 -1.50 16.95 33.09
N GLU A 106 -0.62 17.09 34.09
CA GLU A 106 0.72 16.51 34.03
C GLU A 106 0.70 15.01 34.40
N PRO A 107 1.26 14.12 33.56
CA PRO A 107 1.60 12.77 33.98
C PRO A 107 2.83 12.79 34.90
N LYS A 108 2.73 12.23 36.11
CA LYS A 108 3.86 12.12 37.03
C LYS A 108 4.94 11.19 36.49
N ARG A 109 6.21 11.59 36.61
CA ARG A 109 7.38 10.76 36.26
C ARG A 109 7.49 9.54 37.19
N PRO A 110 7.72 8.32 36.67
CA PRO A 110 8.23 7.21 37.47
C PRO A 110 9.69 7.44 37.88
N THR A 111 10.06 7.00 39.08
CA THR A 111 11.45 7.03 39.58
C THR A 111 12.17 5.72 39.32
N SER A 112 13.41 5.78 38.83
CA SER A 112 14.24 4.60 38.52
C SER A 112 14.68 3.82 39.77
N PRO A 113 14.69 2.47 39.74
CA PRO A 113 15.49 1.64 40.63
C PRO A 113 16.91 1.42 40.08
N ILE A 114 17.85 1.03 40.97
CA ILE A 114 19.30 0.96 40.70
C ILE A 114 19.74 -0.46 40.29
N LEU A 115 20.73 -0.55 39.40
CA LEU A 115 21.41 -1.77 38.96
C LEU A 115 22.36 -2.36 40.03
N PRO A 116 22.32 -3.69 40.28
CA PRO A 116 23.45 -4.46 40.80
C PRO A 116 24.30 -5.05 39.66
N ARG A 117 25.62 -5.19 39.87
CA ARG A 117 26.56 -5.81 38.91
C ARG A 117 26.80 -7.30 39.22
N LEU A 118 26.95 -8.08 38.14
CA LEU A 118 27.84 -9.24 37.96
C LEU A 118 28.43 -9.95 39.20
N VAL A 119 28.11 -11.25 39.33
CA VAL A 119 28.98 -12.26 39.95
C VAL A 119 29.21 -13.39 38.94
N ARG A 120 30.39 -14.02 38.94
CA ARG A 120 30.82 -15.03 37.94
C ARG A 120 30.74 -16.47 38.46
N ARG A 121 30.69 -17.41 37.51
CA ARG A 121 30.85 -18.87 37.66
C ARG A 121 31.86 -19.28 38.75
N ARG A 122 31.44 -20.11 39.71
CA ARG A 122 31.97 -21.47 39.99
C ARG A 122 31.37 -22.02 41.29
N GLU A 123 30.66 -23.15 41.21
CA GLU A 123 30.85 -24.32 42.09
C GLU A 123 30.02 -25.50 41.58
N PHE A 124 30.40 -26.72 41.94
CA PHE A 124 30.00 -27.96 41.26
C PHE A 124 30.28 -29.16 42.19
N LEU A 125 29.34 -30.12 42.29
CA LEU A 125 29.34 -31.28 43.23
C LEU A 125 29.19 -30.85 44.72
N GLN A 126 28.62 -31.61 45.66
CA GLN A 126 28.20 -33.02 45.70
C GLN A 126 26.88 -33.19 46.50
N VAL A 127 25.98 -34.09 46.07
CA VAL A 127 25.37 -35.14 46.94
C VAL A 127 25.03 -36.32 46.02
N VAL A 128 25.39 -37.55 46.42
CA VAL A 128 24.94 -38.79 45.77
C VAL A 128 24.41 -39.74 46.84
N GLY A 129 23.27 -40.37 46.56
CA GLY A 129 22.82 -41.57 47.28
C GLY A 129 21.80 -41.35 48.39
N SER A 130 20.53 -41.61 48.08
CA SER A 130 19.82 -42.71 48.75
C SER A 130 18.63 -43.16 47.90
N SER A 131 18.49 -44.47 47.69
CA SER A 131 17.46 -45.04 46.82
C SER A 131 16.13 -45.19 47.55
N ALA A 132 15.03 -44.84 46.89
CA ALA A 132 13.68 -45.25 47.28
C ALA A 132 12.98 -45.91 46.08
N LEU A 133 12.56 -47.16 46.26
CA LEU A 133 11.77 -47.88 45.27
C LEU A 133 10.33 -47.36 45.29
N PHE A 134 9.85 -46.83 44.17
CA PHE A 134 8.41 -46.70 43.93
C PHE A 134 8.01 -47.60 42.78
N THR A 135 7.10 -48.53 43.08
CA THR A 135 6.50 -49.45 42.12
C THR A 135 5.52 -48.72 41.20
N GLY A 136 5.27 -49.31 40.03
CA GLY A 136 4.65 -48.62 38.91
C GLY A 136 3.26 -48.04 39.20
N SER A 137 3.08 -46.80 38.75
CA SER A 137 1.82 -46.36 38.16
C SER A 137 2.17 -45.73 36.82
N SER A 138 1.99 -46.50 35.75
CA SER A 138 2.08 -45.98 34.38
C SER A 138 0.91 -45.03 34.17
N VAL A 139 1.10 -43.76 34.52
CA VAL A 139 0.25 -42.68 34.03
C VAL A 139 0.43 -42.68 32.53
N PHE A 140 -0.50 -43.34 31.84
CA PHE A 140 -0.76 -43.05 30.44
C PHE A 140 -1.16 -41.58 30.41
N ALA A 141 -0.20 -40.72 30.12
CA ALA A 141 -0.52 -39.44 29.55
C ALA A 141 -1.29 -39.77 28.27
N SER A 142 -2.61 -39.58 28.29
CA SER A 142 -3.36 -39.41 27.06
C SER A 142 -2.56 -38.43 26.20
N PRO A 143 -2.38 -38.69 24.89
CA PRO A 143 -1.79 -37.67 24.04
C PRO A 143 -2.59 -36.39 24.29
N ARG A 144 -1.90 -35.32 24.70
CA ARG A 144 -2.51 -34.00 24.57
C ARG A 144 -2.84 -33.90 23.10
N GLU A 145 -4.12 -33.79 22.78
CA GLU A 145 -4.51 -33.37 21.45
C GLU A 145 -3.75 -32.08 21.19
N GLU A 146 -2.87 -32.09 20.19
CA GLU A 146 -2.37 -30.85 19.62
C GLU A 146 -3.60 -30.19 19.01
N ASN A 147 -4.24 -29.35 19.82
CA ASN A 147 -5.43 -28.59 19.45
C ASN A 147 -5.00 -27.59 18.38
N SER A 148 -4.92 -28.08 17.14
CA SER A 148 -4.46 -27.36 15.96
C SER A 148 -5.48 -26.28 15.66
N GLN A 149 -5.19 -25.09 16.19
CA GLN A 149 -6.13 -23.98 16.31
C GLN A 149 -6.67 -23.62 14.93
N LYS A 150 -7.91 -24.05 14.66
CA LYS A 150 -8.47 -24.11 13.31
C LYS A 150 -8.45 -22.70 12.72
N LEU A 151 -7.62 -22.49 11.70
CA LEU A 151 -7.56 -21.23 10.99
C LEU A 151 -8.86 -21.04 10.21
N TRP A 152 -9.41 -19.83 10.26
CA TRP A 152 -10.52 -19.41 9.42
C TRP A 152 -10.04 -18.29 8.51
N VAL A 153 -10.46 -18.31 7.25
CA VAL A 153 -10.18 -17.27 6.27
C VAL A 153 -11.45 -16.89 5.51
N GLY A 154 -11.67 -15.59 5.40
CA GLY A 154 -12.73 -14.98 4.60
C GLY A 154 -12.13 -13.89 3.72
N GLU A 155 -12.73 -13.68 2.55
CA GLU A 155 -12.23 -12.68 1.60
C GLU A 155 -13.37 -11.86 0.98
N ALA A 156 -13.03 -10.69 0.47
CA ALA A 156 -13.92 -9.88 -0.34
C ALA A 156 -13.12 -9.10 -1.39
N ALA A 157 -13.79 -8.80 -2.51
CA ALA A 157 -13.31 -7.86 -3.52
C ALA A 157 -14.31 -6.71 -3.66
N ILE A 158 -13.80 -5.54 -4.04
CA ILE A 158 -14.55 -4.36 -4.44
C ILE A 158 -14.02 -3.81 -5.75
N ASP A 159 -14.92 -3.34 -6.60
CA ASP A 159 -14.56 -2.42 -7.66
C ASP A 159 -14.07 -1.09 -7.05
N ILE A 160 -12.94 -0.60 -7.51
CA ILE A 160 -12.39 0.75 -7.24
C ILE A 160 -11.99 1.45 -8.54
N THR A 161 -12.60 1.08 -9.67
CA THR A 161 -12.40 1.75 -10.96
C THR A 161 -12.71 3.26 -10.83
N PRO A 162 -11.80 4.16 -11.20
CA PRO A 162 -11.95 5.58 -10.90
C PRO A 162 -12.89 6.25 -11.91
N PRO A 163 -13.71 7.23 -11.49
CA PRO A 163 -14.45 8.07 -12.43
C PRO A 163 -13.53 8.77 -13.44
N LEU A 164 -13.98 8.88 -14.70
CA LEU A 164 -13.22 9.58 -15.74
C LEU A 164 -13.01 11.06 -15.36
N GLY A 165 -11.83 11.60 -15.69
CA GLY A 165 -11.41 12.95 -15.30
C GLY A 165 -10.73 13.05 -13.92
N VAL A 166 -10.81 12.00 -13.08
CA VAL A 166 -9.99 11.89 -11.85
C VAL A 166 -8.51 11.78 -12.23
N GLU A 167 -7.65 12.35 -11.40
CA GLU A 167 -6.20 12.44 -11.64
C GLU A 167 -5.49 11.10 -11.39
N LEU A 168 -4.58 10.71 -12.29
CA LEU A 168 -3.79 9.48 -12.20
C LEU A 168 -2.38 9.80 -11.70
N ALA A 169 -2.01 9.25 -10.56
CA ALA A 169 -0.80 9.61 -9.84
C ALA A 169 0.46 8.85 -10.32
N GLY A 170 1.63 9.33 -9.92
CA GLY A 170 2.94 8.67 -10.11
C GLY A 170 3.88 9.34 -11.11
N TYR A 171 3.36 10.18 -12.02
CA TYR A 171 4.17 10.92 -13.00
C TYR A 171 3.95 12.41 -12.97
N HIS A 172 5.06 13.14 -13.12
CA HIS A 172 5.05 14.58 -13.25
C HIS A 172 4.23 15.09 -14.45
N ARG A 173 3.47 16.15 -14.19
CA ARG A 173 2.96 17.09 -15.19
C ARG A 173 3.02 18.51 -14.62
N ILE A 174 3.27 19.48 -15.48
CA ILE A 174 3.12 20.90 -15.10
C ILE A 174 1.65 21.20 -14.76
N PRO A 175 1.37 22.14 -13.83
CA PRO A 175 0.01 22.51 -13.48
C PRO A 175 -0.85 22.91 -14.69
N GLY A 176 -2.10 22.46 -14.72
CA GLY A 176 -3.02 22.60 -15.85
C GLY A 176 -2.85 21.52 -16.95
N GLN A 177 -1.93 20.57 -16.79
CA GLN A 177 -1.72 19.45 -17.71
C GLN A 177 -1.71 18.09 -16.98
N GLU A 178 -2.38 17.98 -15.83
CA GLU A 178 -2.36 16.76 -15.04
C GLU A 178 -2.96 15.58 -15.82
N ARG A 179 -2.32 14.42 -15.72
CA ARG A 179 -2.75 13.22 -16.41
C ARG A 179 -3.99 12.66 -15.71
N ARG A 180 -5.12 12.62 -16.42
CA ARG A 180 -6.42 12.22 -15.88
C ARG A 180 -6.88 10.90 -16.50
N ALA A 181 -7.83 10.24 -15.86
CA ALA A 181 -8.48 9.03 -16.37
C ALA A 181 -9.31 9.39 -17.61
N GLY A 182 -8.71 9.29 -18.79
CA GLY A 182 -9.38 9.52 -20.08
C GLY A 182 -10.18 8.31 -20.55
N PHE A 183 -9.73 7.11 -20.16
CA PHE A 183 -10.45 5.84 -20.37
C PHE A 183 -10.06 4.83 -19.29
N ILE A 184 -10.85 3.76 -19.14
CA ILE A 184 -10.51 2.61 -18.30
C ILE A 184 -9.81 1.58 -19.19
N ARG A 185 -8.58 1.19 -18.83
CA ARG A 185 -7.81 0.14 -19.51
C ARG A 185 -8.28 -1.25 -19.08
N GLN A 186 -8.46 -1.40 -17.77
CA GLN A 186 -8.91 -2.59 -17.08
C GLN A 186 -9.59 -2.11 -15.77
N PRO A 187 -10.71 -2.71 -15.34
CA PRO A 187 -11.28 -2.41 -14.03
C PRO A 187 -10.25 -2.60 -12.92
N ALA A 188 -10.35 -1.80 -11.86
CA ALA A 188 -9.42 -1.86 -10.72
C ALA A 188 -10.12 -2.42 -9.49
N GLU A 189 -9.41 -3.22 -8.70
CA GLU A 189 -9.94 -3.92 -7.53
C GLU A 189 -9.28 -3.49 -6.21
N GLY A 190 -10.09 -3.44 -5.16
CA GLY A 190 -9.63 -3.53 -3.78
C GLY A 190 -9.92 -4.93 -3.24
N ARG A 191 -8.93 -5.58 -2.62
CA ARG A 191 -9.01 -6.96 -2.13
C ARG A 191 -8.77 -6.99 -0.63
N ILE A 192 -9.63 -7.71 0.08
CA ILE A 192 -9.65 -7.81 1.54
C ILE A 192 -9.49 -9.27 1.92
N LEU A 193 -8.48 -9.58 2.74
CA LEU A 193 -8.20 -10.89 3.28
C LEU A 193 -8.30 -10.82 4.81
N VAL A 194 -9.20 -11.61 5.39
CA VAL A 194 -9.40 -11.70 6.84
C VAL A 194 -8.97 -13.08 7.33
N PHE A 195 -8.10 -13.11 8.33
CA PHE A 195 -7.75 -14.32 9.08
C PHE A 195 -8.40 -14.26 10.46
N HIS A 196 -8.93 -15.38 10.95
CA HIS A 196 -9.41 -15.51 12.33
C HIS A 196 -8.96 -16.83 12.95
N SER A 197 -8.49 -16.78 14.21
CA SER A 197 -8.23 -17.93 15.07
C SER A 197 -8.10 -17.46 16.52
N ASP A 198 -8.48 -18.29 17.49
CA ASP A 198 -8.34 -18.01 18.94
C ASP A 198 -8.93 -16.64 19.41
N GLY A 199 -10.00 -16.16 18.74
CA GLY A 199 -10.61 -14.86 19.03
C GLY A 199 -9.84 -13.65 18.47
N ILE A 200 -8.67 -13.87 17.86
CA ILE A 200 -7.89 -12.85 17.16
C ILE A 200 -8.38 -12.78 15.72
N THR A 201 -8.80 -11.60 15.28
CA THR A 201 -9.07 -11.29 13.87
C THR A 201 -7.97 -10.38 13.33
N LEU A 202 -7.46 -10.70 12.13
CA LEU A 202 -6.48 -9.92 11.37
C LEU A 202 -7.06 -9.58 9.99
N ALA A 203 -6.78 -8.39 9.47
CA ALA A 203 -7.23 -7.96 8.15
C ALA A 203 -6.08 -7.34 7.34
N VAL A 204 -5.82 -7.89 6.15
CA VAL A 204 -4.91 -7.35 5.15
C VAL A 204 -5.75 -6.86 3.97
N ILE A 205 -5.64 -5.58 3.66
CA ILE A 205 -6.35 -4.93 2.55
C ILE A 205 -5.30 -4.49 1.53
N SER A 206 -5.46 -4.85 0.26
CA SER A 206 -4.64 -4.35 -0.83
C SER A 206 -5.51 -3.62 -1.85
N LEU A 207 -5.13 -2.41 -2.21
CA LEU A 207 -5.87 -1.54 -3.13
C LEU A 207 -5.03 -1.26 -4.37
N GLU A 208 -5.62 -1.42 -5.55
CA GLU A 208 -5.03 -1.01 -6.82
C GLU A 208 -5.05 0.52 -6.95
N LEU A 209 -4.12 1.17 -6.24
CA LEU A 209 -3.93 2.61 -6.14
C LEU A 209 -2.45 2.93 -6.22
N CYS A 210 -2.13 4.21 -6.47
CA CYS A 210 -0.74 4.67 -6.40
C CYS A 210 -0.25 4.74 -4.94
N ALA A 211 -1.04 5.25 -3.99
CA ALA A 211 -0.72 5.17 -2.57
C ALA A 211 -1.92 5.43 -1.65
N VAL A 212 -1.76 5.05 -0.38
CA VAL A 212 -2.63 5.43 0.74
C VAL A 212 -1.90 6.36 1.71
N SER A 213 -2.65 7.14 2.49
CA SER A 213 -2.14 7.97 3.57
C SER A 213 -2.54 7.43 4.93
N LYS A 214 -1.77 7.80 5.97
CA LYS A 214 -2.09 7.51 7.37
C LYS A 214 -3.53 7.87 7.75
N ASP A 215 -4.00 9.04 7.33
CA ASP A 215 -5.36 9.54 7.67
C ASP A 215 -6.48 8.77 6.94
N PHE A 216 -6.20 8.13 5.81
CA PHE A 216 -7.11 7.18 5.16
C PHE A 216 -7.14 5.85 5.94
N THR A 217 -5.98 5.29 6.25
CA THR A 217 -5.85 4.05 7.04
C THR A 217 -6.49 4.18 8.43
N GLU A 218 -6.27 5.29 9.14
CA GLU A 218 -6.85 5.53 10.47
C GLU A 218 -8.36 5.79 10.47
N ARG A 219 -8.94 6.23 9.34
CA ARG A 219 -10.39 6.28 9.19
C ARG A 219 -10.98 4.87 9.02
N ILE A 220 -10.39 4.04 8.14
CA ILE A 220 -10.79 2.64 7.96
C ILE A 220 -10.65 1.85 9.28
N ARG A 221 -9.49 1.94 9.95
CA ARG A 221 -9.24 1.28 11.25
C ARG A 221 -10.30 1.63 12.28
N ARG A 222 -10.63 2.92 12.42
CA ARG A 222 -11.64 3.39 13.38
C ARG A 222 -13.05 2.88 13.03
N ALA A 223 -13.43 2.89 11.75
CA ALA A 223 -14.73 2.38 11.33
C ALA A 223 -14.83 0.86 11.54
N CYS A 224 -13.80 0.09 11.15
CA CYS A 224 -13.78 -1.35 11.32
C CYS A 224 -13.74 -1.79 12.79
N PHE A 225 -13.04 -1.05 13.66
CA PHE A 225 -13.10 -1.28 15.11
C PHE A 225 -14.50 -1.01 15.68
N GLN A 226 -15.19 0.04 15.22
CA GLN A 226 -16.54 0.38 15.68
C GLN A 226 -17.65 -0.55 15.17
N LEU A 227 -17.46 -1.21 14.03
CA LEU A 227 -18.47 -2.05 13.38
C LEU A 227 -18.22 -3.56 13.54
N TYR A 228 -16.96 -3.97 13.64
CA TYR A 228 -16.53 -5.38 13.58
C TYR A 228 -15.51 -5.76 14.68
N GLU A 229 -15.27 -4.85 15.65
CA GLU A 229 -14.38 -5.04 16.81
C GLU A 229 -12.92 -5.39 16.50
N ILE A 230 -12.48 -5.30 15.23
CA ILE A 230 -11.09 -5.55 14.83
C ILE A 230 -10.17 -4.46 15.41
N PRO A 231 -9.16 -4.80 16.23
CA PRO A 231 -8.23 -3.82 16.78
C PRO A 231 -7.49 -3.06 15.68
N PRO A 232 -7.26 -1.73 15.81
CA PRO A 232 -6.52 -0.95 14.80
C PRO A 232 -5.13 -1.50 14.45
N SER A 233 -4.43 -2.12 15.41
CA SER A 233 -3.16 -2.82 15.19
C SER A 233 -3.24 -3.96 14.19
N ASN A 234 -4.39 -4.64 14.14
CA ASN A 234 -4.61 -5.88 13.41
C ASN A 234 -5.07 -5.66 11.96
N LEU A 235 -5.27 -4.41 11.56
CA LEU A 235 -5.74 -4.02 10.23
C LEU A 235 -4.66 -3.21 9.52
N HIS A 236 -4.26 -3.69 8.34
CA HIS A 236 -3.26 -3.05 7.48
C HIS A 236 -3.83 -2.79 6.08
N VAL A 237 -3.54 -1.60 5.55
CA VAL A 237 -4.03 -1.15 4.23
C VAL A 237 -2.82 -0.88 3.34
N CYS A 238 -2.71 -1.60 2.23
CA CYS A 238 -1.60 -1.54 1.29
C CYS A 238 -2.07 -0.97 -0.06
N ALA A 239 -1.18 -0.29 -0.77
CA ALA A 239 -1.35 0.01 -2.18
C ALA A 239 -0.47 -0.91 -3.04
N THR A 240 -0.94 -1.31 -4.23
CA THR A 240 -0.09 -2.01 -5.21
C THR A 240 0.97 -1.10 -5.84
N HIS A 241 0.82 0.22 -5.64
CA HIS A 241 1.63 1.30 -6.20
C HIS A 241 1.51 1.47 -7.72
N THR A 242 0.34 1.19 -8.30
CA THR A 242 0.15 1.42 -9.75
C THR A 242 0.19 2.91 -10.11
N HIS A 243 1.06 3.25 -11.06
CA HIS A 243 1.12 4.58 -11.69
C HIS A 243 0.05 4.75 -12.79
N SER A 244 -0.97 3.88 -12.86
CA SER A 244 -2.16 4.06 -13.69
C SER A 244 -3.45 4.24 -12.86
N MET A 245 -3.34 4.58 -11.57
CA MET A 245 -4.49 4.87 -10.70
C MET A 245 -4.31 6.16 -9.87
N PRO A 246 -5.37 6.69 -9.24
CA PRO A 246 -5.28 7.83 -8.34
C PRO A 246 -4.49 7.52 -7.05
N THR A 247 -4.25 8.56 -6.25
CA THR A 247 -3.60 8.47 -4.93
C THR A 247 -4.50 9.01 -3.82
N PHE A 248 -4.39 8.42 -2.62
CA PHE A 248 -4.98 8.94 -1.38
C PHE A 248 -3.94 9.58 -0.44
N ARG A 249 -2.72 9.81 -0.94
CA ARG A 249 -1.73 10.77 -0.39
C ARG A 249 -1.36 11.77 -1.50
N ALA A 250 -1.56 13.05 -1.25
CA ALA A 250 -1.22 14.09 -2.23
C ALA A 250 0.29 14.08 -2.54
N PHE A 251 0.61 14.13 -3.83
CA PHE A 251 1.97 14.23 -4.37
C PHE A 251 2.06 15.52 -5.21
N ARG A 252 2.94 16.46 -4.83
CA ARG A 252 3.05 17.79 -5.45
C ARG A 252 3.34 17.66 -6.95
N GLN A 253 2.37 18.02 -7.79
CA GLN A 253 2.43 17.93 -9.26
C GLN A 253 2.66 16.50 -9.81
N TRP A 254 2.33 15.49 -9.00
CA TRP A 254 2.47 14.05 -9.27
C TRP A 254 1.18 13.26 -8.97
N GLY A 255 0.16 13.89 -8.37
CA GLY A 255 -1.14 13.31 -8.07
C GLY A 255 -1.88 14.01 -6.94
N ALA A 256 -2.95 14.74 -7.27
CA ALA A 256 -3.91 15.27 -6.31
C ALA A 256 -4.81 14.16 -5.74
N VAL A 257 -5.32 14.36 -4.52
CA VAL A 257 -6.30 13.46 -3.88
C VAL A 257 -7.71 13.89 -4.27
N ALA A 258 -8.42 13.05 -5.03
CA ALA A 258 -9.84 13.22 -5.28
C ALA A 258 -10.64 12.80 -4.03
N THR A 259 -11.04 13.79 -3.22
CA THR A 259 -11.66 13.59 -1.89
C THR A 259 -12.89 12.69 -1.91
N ASP A 260 -13.75 12.88 -2.91
CA ASP A 260 -15.07 12.25 -2.95
C ASP A 260 -14.92 10.77 -3.36
N TYR A 261 -14.06 10.49 -4.33
CA TYR A 261 -13.65 9.14 -4.72
C TYR A 261 -12.90 8.41 -3.58
N MET A 262 -12.04 9.12 -2.83
CA MET A 262 -11.41 8.57 -1.62
C MET A 262 -12.43 8.20 -0.54
N ALA A 263 -13.45 9.03 -0.32
CA ALA A 263 -14.53 8.74 0.63
C ALA A 263 -15.43 7.58 0.16
N GLU A 264 -15.67 7.46 -1.15
CA GLU A 264 -16.38 6.32 -1.71
C GLU A 264 -15.61 5.00 -1.52
N VAL A 265 -14.32 4.96 -1.85
CA VAL A 265 -13.49 3.75 -1.68
C VAL A 265 -13.34 3.38 -0.20
N GLU A 266 -13.23 4.35 0.71
CA GLU A 266 -13.24 4.08 2.17
C GLU A 266 -14.51 3.34 2.61
N ASN A 267 -15.69 3.82 2.21
CA ASN A 267 -16.95 3.16 2.53
C ASN A 267 -17.02 1.75 1.91
N ARG A 268 -16.63 1.59 0.64
CA ARG A 268 -16.56 0.28 -0.04
C ARG A 268 -15.64 -0.69 0.70
N VAL A 269 -14.47 -0.26 1.18
CA VAL A 269 -13.53 -1.09 1.95
C VAL A 269 -14.12 -1.53 3.29
N VAL A 270 -14.75 -0.61 4.04
CA VAL A 270 -15.37 -0.94 5.34
C VAL A 270 -16.51 -1.95 5.16
N GLU A 271 -17.40 -1.73 4.20
CA GLU A 271 -18.46 -2.70 3.88
C GLU A 271 -17.92 -4.06 3.45
N ALA A 272 -16.86 -4.08 2.64
CA ALA A 272 -16.27 -5.31 2.12
C ALA A 272 -15.52 -6.10 3.17
N LEU A 273 -14.91 -5.44 4.17
CA LEU A 273 -14.41 -6.13 5.35
C LEU A 273 -15.55 -6.82 6.12
N GLY A 274 -16.72 -6.17 6.23
CA GLY A 274 -17.92 -6.81 6.77
C GLY A 274 -18.39 -8.04 5.97
N LYS A 275 -18.18 -8.05 4.65
CA LYS A 275 -18.45 -9.22 3.78
C LYS A 275 -17.39 -10.32 3.96
N ALA A 276 -16.10 -9.97 4.05
CA ALA A 276 -15.03 -10.92 4.33
C ALA A 276 -15.18 -11.58 5.71
N MET A 277 -15.66 -10.85 6.73
CA MET A 277 -16.05 -11.41 8.03
C MET A 277 -17.20 -12.41 7.94
N GLN A 278 -18.14 -12.22 7.01
CA GLN A 278 -19.26 -13.16 6.76
C GLN A 278 -18.84 -14.37 5.92
N ASP A 279 -17.77 -14.24 5.12
CA ASP A 279 -17.18 -15.32 4.31
C ASP A 279 -16.10 -16.12 5.06
N LEU A 280 -15.94 -15.91 6.38
CA LEU A 280 -15.04 -16.68 7.23
C LEU A 280 -15.42 -18.17 7.22
N GLY A 281 -14.65 -18.97 6.47
CA GLY A 281 -14.71 -20.42 6.46
C GLY A 281 -13.42 -21.04 6.99
N PRO A 282 -13.43 -22.28 7.49
CA PRO A 282 -12.21 -22.97 7.89
C PRO A 282 -11.22 -23.10 6.72
N ALA A 283 -9.92 -23.01 7.00
CA ALA A 283 -8.89 -22.90 5.97
C ALA A 283 -7.58 -23.64 6.30
N SER A 284 -6.88 -24.08 5.25
CA SER A 284 -5.44 -24.38 5.25
C SER A 284 -4.67 -23.19 4.67
N LEU A 285 -3.38 -23.05 5.03
CA LEU A 285 -2.46 -22.11 4.38
C LEU A 285 -1.25 -22.88 3.85
N ARG A 286 -0.93 -22.66 2.58
CA ARG A 286 0.24 -23.18 1.89
C ARG A 286 1.03 -22.02 1.29
N VAL A 287 2.36 -22.13 1.24
CA VAL A 287 3.24 -21.11 0.67
C VAL A 287 4.15 -21.69 -0.39
N GLY A 288 4.10 -21.10 -1.58
CA GLY A 288 5.02 -21.31 -2.68
C GLY A 288 6.07 -20.21 -2.77
N LYS A 289 7.21 -20.52 -3.39
CA LYS A 289 8.25 -19.55 -3.73
C LYS A 289 8.83 -19.87 -5.11
N ALA A 290 9.02 -18.87 -5.96
CA ALA A 290 9.62 -19.04 -7.29
C ALA A 290 10.37 -17.77 -7.71
N GLN A 291 11.32 -17.90 -8.64
CA GLN A 291 12.14 -16.78 -9.13
C GLN A 291 11.56 -16.20 -10.42
N ALA A 292 11.04 -14.97 -10.36
CA ALA A 292 10.39 -14.27 -11.47
C ALA A 292 11.41 -13.69 -12.46
N LYS A 293 12.15 -14.59 -13.13
CA LYS A 293 13.28 -14.26 -14.02
C LYS A 293 12.85 -13.34 -15.16
N GLY A 294 13.40 -12.13 -15.18
CA GLY A 294 13.10 -11.12 -16.21
C GLY A 294 11.84 -10.28 -15.93
N ALA A 295 11.11 -10.53 -14.84
CA ALA A 295 9.97 -9.71 -14.43
C ALA A 295 10.38 -8.35 -13.84
N ASN A 296 11.63 -8.18 -13.39
CA ASN A 296 12.15 -6.94 -12.82
C ASN A 296 13.66 -6.73 -13.02
N PHE A 297 14.12 -5.50 -12.80
CA PHE A 297 15.53 -5.10 -12.84
C PHE A 297 15.81 -3.91 -11.91
N ASN A 298 17.06 -3.76 -11.44
CA ASN A 298 17.44 -2.57 -10.68
C ASN A 298 17.55 -1.35 -11.63
N ARG A 299 16.72 -0.33 -11.38
CA ARG A 299 16.59 0.86 -12.24
C ARG A 299 17.65 1.93 -12.00
N THR A 300 18.44 1.80 -10.93
CA THR A 300 19.44 2.79 -10.48
C THR A 300 20.87 2.43 -10.90
N SER A 301 21.14 1.17 -11.22
CA SER A 301 22.47 0.69 -11.64
C SER A 301 22.38 -0.44 -12.66
N SER A 302 23.26 -0.42 -13.67
CA SER A 302 23.47 -1.54 -14.60
C SER A 302 24.36 -2.65 -14.04
N LYS A 303 24.80 -2.52 -12.78
CA LYS A 303 25.52 -3.52 -12.00
C LYS A 303 24.80 -3.71 -10.67
N TYR A 304 24.18 -4.86 -10.49
CA TYR A 304 23.50 -5.26 -9.27
C TYR A 304 23.66 -6.76 -9.04
N ARG A 305 23.50 -7.18 -7.79
CA ARG A 305 23.43 -8.56 -7.32
C ARG A 305 21.97 -8.96 -7.10
N THR A 306 21.71 -10.25 -6.93
CA THR A 306 20.35 -10.81 -6.74
C THR A 306 20.18 -11.42 -5.36
N ASP A 307 18.93 -11.66 -4.96
CA ASP A 307 18.59 -12.35 -3.70
C ASP A 307 19.25 -13.74 -3.57
N LEU A 308 19.54 -14.40 -4.70
CA LEU A 308 20.31 -15.66 -4.78
C LEU A 308 21.76 -15.53 -4.29
N GLU A 309 22.29 -14.31 -4.21
CA GLU A 309 23.65 -13.98 -3.78
C GLU A 309 23.68 -13.26 -2.42
N PHE A 310 22.53 -13.13 -1.74
CA PHE A 310 22.38 -12.37 -0.51
C PHE A 310 22.72 -13.23 0.72
N SER A 311 23.74 -12.82 1.47
CA SER A 311 24.28 -13.54 2.64
C SER A 311 24.53 -12.60 3.82
N SER A 312 25.12 -13.12 4.90
CA SER A 312 25.59 -12.32 6.05
C SER A 312 26.64 -11.27 5.68
N GLU A 313 27.28 -11.40 4.52
CA GLU A 313 28.29 -10.48 3.98
C GLU A 313 27.70 -9.44 3.02
N ALA A 314 26.38 -9.46 2.80
CA ALA A 314 25.69 -8.48 1.95
C ALA A 314 25.67 -7.09 2.61
N THR A 315 26.12 -6.07 1.88
CA THR A 315 26.14 -4.67 2.34
C THR A 315 25.32 -3.75 1.42
N ALA A 316 24.94 -2.60 1.97
CA ALA A 316 24.32 -1.48 1.25
C ALA A 316 25.28 -0.79 0.25
N ASP A 317 26.54 -1.24 0.14
CA ASP A 317 27.47 -0.78 -0.89
C ASP A 317 27.16 -1.36 -2.27
N ASP A 318 26.64 -2.58 -2.31
CA ASP A 318 26.16 -3.20 -3.53
C ASP A 318 24.72 -2.75 -3.84
N ARG A 319 24.37 -2.69 -5.13
CA ARG A 319 22.97 -2.59 -5.57
C ARG A 319 22.41 -4.01 -5.67
N TRP A 320 21.16 -4.18 -5.27
CA TRP A 320 20.52 -5.49 -5.15
C TRP A 320 19.21 -5.56 -5.95
N LEU A 321 18.70 -6.76 -6.14
CA LEU A 321 17.40 -7.03 -6.76
C LEU A 321 16.77 -8.24 -6.09
N ASP A 322 15.52 -8.12 -5.67
CA ASP A 322 14.72 -9.24 -5.20
C ASP A 322 13.92 -9.83 -6.36
N THR A 323 14.31 -11.03 -6.82
CA THR A 323 13.60 -11.77 -7.88
C THR A 323 12.58 -12.77 -7.33
N LEU A 324 12.51 -12.92 -6.00
CA LEU A 324 11.75 -13.98 -5.33
C LEU A 324 10.28 -13.62 -5.11
N LEU A 325 9.40 -14.22 -5.92
CA LEU A 325 7.97 -14.20 -5.70
C LEU A 325 7.58 -15.18 -4.59
N HIS A 326 6.68 -14.75 -3.71
CA HIS A 326 6.00 -15.63 -2.75
C HIS A 326 4.52 -15.77 -3.15
N ALA A 327 3.99 -16.99 -3.17
CA ALA A 327 2.57 -17.25 -3.36
C ALA A 327 1.97 -17.82 -2.07
N LEU A 328 0.83 -17.29 -1.65
CA LEU A 328 -0.01 -17.81 -0.58
C LEU A 328 -1.22 -18.50 -1.21
N VAL A 329 -1.39 -19.79 -0.95
CA VAL A 329 -2.51 -20.60 -1.45
C VAL A 329 -3.34 -21.00 -0.24
N ILE A 330 -4.60 -20.59 -0.22
CA ILE A 330 -5.50 -20.77 0.94
C ILE A 330 -6.66 -21.67 0.50
N GLU A 331 -6.62 -22.92 0.94
CA GLU A 331 -7.68 -23.91 0.66
C GLU A 331 -8.77 -23.74 1.72
N ARG A 332 -10.01 -23.45 1.30
CA ARG A 332 -11.12 -23.11 2.22
C ARG A 332 -12.23 -24.15 2.16
N GLU A 333 -12.68 -24.62 3.32
CA GLU A 333 -13.67 -25.70 3.46
C GLU A 333 -14.99 -25.31 2.78
N GLY A 334 -15.40 -26.05 1.75
CA GLY A 334 -16.60 -25.76 0.95
C GLY A 334 -16.41 -24.77 -0.20
N LYS A 335 -15.17 -24.35 -0.54
CA LYS A 335 -14.86 -23.61 -1.78
C LYS A 335 -14.22 -24.55 -2.80
N GLU A 336 -14.59 -24.43 -4.07
CA GLU A 336 -14.04 -25.28 -5.16
C GLU A 336 -12.62 -24.87 -5.58
N CYS A 337 -12.32 -23.57 -5.51
CA CYS A 337 -11.02 -22.99 -5.84
C CYS A 337 -10.36 -22.38 -4.59
N PRO A 338 -9.03 -22.47 -4.42
CA PRO A 338 -8.33 -21.82 -3.32
C PRO A 338 -8.22 -20.31 -3.54
N SER A 339 -8.24 -19.54 -2.45
CA SER A 339 -7.90 -18.11 -2.52
C SER A 339 -6.40 -17.96 -2.75
N VAL A 340 -5.99 -17.18 -3.75
CA VAL A 340 -4.59 -16.98 -4.12
C VAL A 340 -4.18 -15.55 -3.82
N TRP A 341 -3.05 -15.38 -3.13
CA TRP A 341 -2.39 -14.09 -2.93
C TRP A 341 -0.90 -14.20 -3.28
N TYR A 342 -0.26 -13.13 -3.72
CA TYR A 342 1.17 -13.13 -4.01
C TYR A 342 1.88 -11.84 -3.61
N HIS A 343 3.16 -11.98 -3.29
CA HIS A 343 4.06 -10.88 -2.95
C HIS A 343 5.27 -10.89 -3.90
N PHE A 344 5.58 -9.73 -4.47
CA PHE A 344 6.69 -9.54 -5.42
C PHE A 344 7.13 -8.07 -5.47
N SER A 345 8.41 -7.83 -5.75
CA SER A 345 9.04 -6.50 -5.70
C SER A 345 9.24 -5.92 -7.11
N ALA A 346 8.25 -5.19 -7.65
CA ALA A 346 8.42 -4.46 -8.92
C ALA A 346 7.45 -3.28 -9.05
N HIS A 347 7.92 -2.10 -9.46
CA HIS A 347 7.05 -0.94 -9.73
C HIS A 347 6.01 -1.28 -10.84
N PRO A 348 4.72 -0.97 -10.69
CA PRO A 348 3.73 -1.00 -11.76
C PRO A 348 3.71 0.36 -12.48
N VAL A 349 4.58 0.46 -13.50
CA VAL A 349 4.94 1.69 -14.22
C VAL A 349 4.97 1.50 -15.75
N CYS A 350 4.44 0.41 -16.28
CA CYS A 350 4.50 0.14 -17.72
C CYS A 350 3.70 1.17 -18.54
N TYR A 351 2.61 1.69 -17.98
CA TYR A 351 1.77 2.72 -18.60
C TYR A 351 2.06 4.13 -18.05
N ALA A 352 2.07 5.14 -18.93
CA ALA A 352 2.30 6.56 -18.59
C ALA A 352 1.33 7.52 -19.32
N ASP A 353 0.25 6.95 -19.86
CA ASP A 353 -0.87 7.57 -20.58
C ASP A 353 -2.12 7.65 -19.69
N GLU A 354 -3.24 8.10 -20.27
CA GLU A 354 -4.50 8.41 -19.59
C GLU A 354 -5.41 7.20 -19.31
N GLY A 355 -4.91 5.98 -19.57
CA GLY A 355 -5.65 4.74 -19.33
C GLY A 355 -5.54 4.29 -17.87
N ALA A 356 -6.65 4.38 -17.15
CA ALA A 356 -6.74 3.98 -15.75
C ALA A 356 -6.74 2.45 -15.56
N GLY A 357 -6.08 1.93 -14.53
CA GLY A 357 -6.11 0.52 -14.15
C GLY A 357 -4.86 0.03 -13.39
N PRO A 358 -4.82 -1.27 -13.01
CA PRO A 358 -3.76 -1.86 -12.19
C PRO A 358 -2.33 -1.88 -12.74
N ASP A 359 -2.09 -1.62 -14.03
CA ASP A 359 -0.79 -1.89 -14.72
C ASP A 359 -0.49 -3.41 -14.80
N TRP A 360 0.77 -3.86 -14.83
CA TRP A 360 1.10 -5.29 -15.01
C TRP A 360 0.46 -6.27 -14.00
N PRO A 361 0.19 -5.94 -12.71
CA PRO A 361 -0.48 -6.86 -11.78
C PRO A 361 -1.87 -7.30 -12.26
N GLY A 362 -2.61 -6.42 -12.95
CA GLY A 362 -3.93 -6.78 -13.48
C GLY A 362 -3.85 -7.77 -14.63
N LEU A 363 -2.79 -7.71 -15.45
CA LEU A 363 -2.57 -8.70 -16.51
C LEU A 363 -2.15 -10.07 -15.93
N VAL A 364 -1.44 -10.08 -14.79
CA VAL A 364 -1.22 -11.32 -14.00
C VAL A 364 -2.55 -11.83 -13.46
N ALA A 365 -3.40 -10.95 -12.92
CA ALA A 365 -4.70 -11.35 -12.38
C ALA A 365 -5.62 -11.98 -13.43
N ASP A 366 -5.67 -11.43 -14.65
CA ASP A 366 -6.47 -11.97 -15.75
C ASP A 366 -5.98 -13.36 -16.20
N GLU A 367 -4.66 -13.60 -16.29
CA GLU A 367 -4.11 -14.92 -16.66
C GLU A 367 -4.26 -15.96 -15.54
N ILE A 368 -4.19 -15.56 -14.27
CA ILE A 368 -4.48 -16.46 -13.13
C ILE A 368 -5.98 -16.79 -13.07
N GLU A 369 -6.88 -15.83 -13.29
CA GLU A 369 -8.33 -16.07 -13.34
C GLU A 369 -8.71 -17.04 -14.47
N LYS A 370 -8.20 -16.77 -15.68
CA LYS A 370 -8.33 -17.60 -16.88
C LYS A 370 -7.84 -19.05 -16.71
N LYS A 371 -6.89 -19.30 -15.78
CA LYS A 371 -6.28 -20.62 -15.55
C LYS A 371 -6.81 -21.36 -14.33
N PHE A 372 -7.08 -20.64 -13.24
CA PHE A 372 -7.41 -21.20 -11.92
C PHE A 372 -8.83 -20.85 -11.43
N GLY A 373 -9.60 -20.05 -12.18
CA GLY A 373 -10.95 -19.64 -11.83
C GLY A 373 -11.03 -18.59 -10.72
N VAL A 374 -9.89 -18.03 -10.30
CA VAL A 374 -9.79 -17.05 -9.20
C VAL A 374 -8.91 -15.87 -9.58
N ARG A 375 -9.35 -14.66 -9.26
CA ARG A 375 -8.50 -13.46 -9.33
C ARG A 375 -7.61 -13.39 -8.07
N PRO A 376 -6.28 -13.23 -8.19
CA PRO A 376 -5.37 -13.20 -7.05
C PRO A 376 -5.32 -11.83 -6.37
N GLY A 377 -4.95 -11.80 -5.09
CA GLY A 377 -4.54 -10.56 -4.41
C GLY A 377 -3.04 -10.29 -4.54
N PHE A 378 -2.64 -9.07 -4.88
CA PHE A 378 -1.23 -8.67 -4.98
C PHE A 378 -0.80 -7.82 -3.76
N LEU A 379 0.38 -8.11 -3.20
CA LEU A 379 1.06 -7.32 -2.18
C LEU A 379 2.40 -6.83 -2.71
N GLN A 380 2.56 -5.51 -2.83
CA GLN A 380 3.76 -4.89 -3.37
C GLN A 380 4.95 -5.02 -2.41
N GLY A 381 6.10 -5.42 -2.95
CA GLY A 381 7.36 -5.52 -2.23
C GLY A 381 8.17 -4.22 -2.22
N HIS A 382 9.47 -4.36 -1.98
CA HIS A 382 10.41 -3.25 -1.80
C HIS A 382 10.95 -2.76 -3.15
N ALA A 383 10.08 -2.11 -3.92
CA ALA A 383 10.36 -1.71 -5.31
C ALA A 383 11.12 -0.37 -5.47
N GLY A 384 11.78 0.15 -4.43
CA GLY A 384 12.32 1.52 -4.44
C GLY A 384 13.36 1.79 -5.54
N ASP A 385 14.28 0.85 -5.74
CA ASP A 385 15.29 0.83 -6.80
C ASP A 385 14.93 -0.11 -7.95
N VAL A 386 13.67 -0.55 -8.06
CA VAL A 386 13.26 -1.61 -8.99
C VAL A 386 12.20 -1.11 -9.97
N ASN A 387 12.42 -1.33 -11.26
CA ASN A 387 11.40 -1.22 -12.30
C ASN A 387 11.10 -2.63 -12.87
N PRO A 388 9.97 -2.81 -13.58
CA PRO A 388 9.59 -4.10 -14.11
C PRO A 388 10.27 -4.37 -15.45
N GLY A 389 10.36 -5.64 -15.81
CA GLY A 389 10.91 -6.14 -17.08
C GLY A 389 12.44 -6.25 -17.11
N PRO A 390 13.04 -6.55 -18.28
CA PRO A 390 14.48 -6.78 -18.44
C PRO A 390 15.30 -5.48 -18.63
N GLY A 391 14.79 -4.33 -18.19
CA GLY A 391 15.46 -3.03 -18.32
C GLY A 391 15.32 -2.32 -19.68
N ASN A 392 14.75 -2.97 -20.70
CA ASN A 392 14.46 -2.35 -21.99
C ASN A 392 13.08 -2.78 -22.51
N PRO A 393 12.08 -1.87 -22.59
CA PRO A 393 12.15 -0.45 -22.21
C PRO A 393 12.33 -0.26 -20.69
N TRP A 394 12.84 0.90 -20.26
CA TRP A 394 13.15 1.18 -18.84
C TRP A 394 11.93 1.14 -17.91
N ARG A 395 10.70 1.30 -18.44
CA ARG A 395 9.42 1.15 -17.71
C ARG A 395 8.86 -0.29 -17.74
N GLY A 396 9.52 -1.23 -18.41
CA GLY A 396 8.99 -2.55 -18.73
C GLY A 396 7.93 -2.54 -19.84
N ASP A 397 7.66 -3.70 -20.42
CA ASP A 397 6.45 -3.97 -21.18
C ASP A 397 5.48 -4.77 -20.31
N ALA A 398 4.24 -4.29 -20.15
CA ALA A 398 3.30 -4.86 -19.19
C ALA A 398 2.98 -6.35 -19.45
N ARG A 399 3.00 -6.79 -20.72
CA ARG A 399 2.70 -8.18 -21.08
C ARG A 399 3.89 -9.08 -20.83
N GLN A 400 5.09 -8.67 -21.21
CA GLN A 400 6.32 -9.41 -20.91
C GLN A 400 6.51 -9.59 -19.40
N VAL A 401 6.22 -8.54 -18.62
CA VAL A 401 6.28 -8.55 -17.17
C VAL A 401 5.23 -9.49 -16.59
N ALA A 402 3.97 -9.36 -17.03
CA ALA A 402 2.89 -10.20 -16.54
C ALA A 402 3.12 -11.69 -16.88
N GLU A 403 3.64 -12.01 -18.07
CA GLU A 403 4.03 -13.37 -18.44
C GLU A 403 5.10 -13.94 -17.51
N ALA A 404 6.17 -13.20 -17.23
CA ALA A 404 7.25 -13.63 -16.34
C ALA A 404 6.81 -13.79 -14.87
N VAL A 405 5.93 -12.91 -14.39
CA VAL A 405 5.34 -13.03 -13.04
C VAL A 405 4.34 -14.19 -12.97
N PHE A 406 3.50 -14.36 -14.00
CA PHE A 406 2.52 -15.44 -14.09
C PHE A 406 3.19 -16.82 -14.08
N GLN A 407 4.27 -17.01 -14.85
CA GLN A 407 5.04 -18.26 -14.87
C GLN A 407 5.61 -18.60 -13.48
N ALA A 408 6.17 -17.62 -12.77
CA ALA A 408 6.67 -17.82 -11.41
C ALA A 408 5.54 -18.02 -10.39
N LEU A 409 4.40 -17.33 -10.54
CA LEU A 409 3.24 -17.52 -9.67
C LEU A 409 2.61 -18.90 -9.86
N GLU A 410 2.55 -19.44 -11.09
CA GLU A 410 2.18 -20.83 -11.36
C GLU A 410 3.16 -21.82 -10.71
N GLU A 411 4.48 -21.64 -10.90
CA GLU A 411 5.50 -22.50 -10.28
C GLU A 411 5.37 -22.50 -8.75
N ALA A 412 5.16 -21.33 -8.14
CA ALA A 412 4.94 -21.18 -6.72
C ALA A 412 3.64 -21.86 -6.25
N ILE A 413 2.50 -21.65 -6.92
CA ILE A 413 1.23 -22.31 -6.59
C ILE A 413 1.38 -23.84 -6.66
N ALA A 414 2.01 -24.37 -7.71
CA ALA A 414 2.20 -25.80 -7.91
C ALA A 414 3.14 -26.44 -6.86
N THR A 415 4.12 -25.68 -6.36
CA THR A 415 5.10 -26.15 -5.36
C THR A 415 4.75 -25.80 -3.91
N ALA A 416 3.61 -25.14 -3.66
CA ALA A 416 3.27 -24.59 -2.35
C ALA A 416 3.17 -25.66 -1.24
N THR A 417 4.03 -25.57 -0.23
CA THR A 417 4.02 -26.46 0.95
C THR A 417 3.12 -25.92 2.05
N PRO A 418 2.50 -26.76 2.90
CA PRO A 418 1.79 -26.28 4.10
C PRO A 418 2.68 -25.36 4.95
N ALA A 419 2.13 -24.23 5.39
CA ALA A 419 2.76 -23.31 6.34
C ALA A 419 1.98 -23.40 7.66
N CYS A 420 2.52 -24.20 8.58
CA CYS A 420 1.84 -24.63 9.80
C CYS A 420 2.19 -23.72 10.98
N GLY A 421 1.78 -24.11 12.19
CA GLY A 421 2.31 -23.56 13.43
C GLY A 421 1.52 -22.41 14.06
N THR A 422 2.27 -21.47 14.65
CA THR A 422 1.84 -20.57 15.75
C THR A 422 0.51 -19.81 15.58
N PRO A 423 -0.19 -19.50 16.70
CA PRO A 423 -1.41 -18.68 16.70
C PRO A 423 -1.23 -17.36 15.94
N LEU A 424 -2.35 -16.78 15.51
CA LEU A 424 -2.38 -15.45 14.94
C LEU A 424 -1.74 -14.45 15.90
N ARG A 425 -0.81 -13.63 15.39
CA ARG A 425 -0.23 -12.49 16.13
C ARG A 425 -0.32 -11.24 15.28
N SER A 426 -0.48 -10.11 15.94
CA SER A 426 -0.21 -8.81 15.34
C SER A 426 0.43 -7.88 16.35
N ALA A 427 1.28 -7.01 15.85
CA ALA A 427 1.91 -5.94 16.59
C ALA A 427 2.10 -4.73 15.67
N VAL A 428 1.96 -3.53 16.23
CA VAL A 428 2.43 -2.29 15.61
C VAL A 428 3.52 -1.70 16.48
N THR A 429 4.56 -1.15 15.86
CA THR A 429 5.60 -0.38 16.54
C THR A 429 5.85 0.92 15.81
N TRP A 430 6.42 1.89 16.54
CA TRP A 430 6.77 3.19 15.99
C TRP A 430 8.28 3.31 15.84
N CYS A 431 8.70 4.02 14.79
CA CYS A 431 10.08 4.30 14.46
C CYS A 431 10.27 5.81 14.23
N ARG A 432 11.37 6.39 14.72
CA ARG A 432 11.74 7.80 14.47
C ARG A 432 12.85 7.83 13.43
N LEU A 433 12.51 8.23 12.20
CA LEU A 433 13.47 8.32 11.11
C LEU A 433 14.11 9.71 11.10
N PRO A 434 15.46 9.82 11.11
CA PRO A 434 16.14 11.11 11.14
C PRO A 434 15.99 11.89 9.82
N LEU A 435 15.83 13.20 9.94
CA LEU A 435 15.65 14.15 8.84
C LEU A 435 16.86 15.10 8.76
N ASP A 436 17.35 15.39 7.55
CA ASP A 436 18.35 16.43 7.32
C ASP A 436 17.68 17.80 7.21
N LEU A 437 17.38 18.39 8.37
CA LEU A 437 16.86 19.76 8.47
C LEU A 437 17.88 20.83 8.05
N LYS A 438 19.17 20.50 7.87
CA LYS A 438 20.16 21.43 7.33
C LYS A 438 20.02 21.51 5.80
N LEU A 439 19.95 20.37 5.12
CA LEU A 439 19.72 20.31 3.67
C LEU A 439 18.34 20.86 3.28
N TYR A 440 17.30 20.62 4.08
CA TYR A 440 15.98 21.24 3.89
C TYR A 440 16.04 22.77 3.96
N LYS A 441 16.74 23.35 4.95
CA LYS A 441 16.93 24.81 5.06
C LYS A 441 17.76 25.35 3.89
N GLN A 442 18.82 24.64 3.49
CA GLN A 442 19.61 24.96 2.31
C GLN A 442 18.72 25.05 1.06
N TRP A 443 17.76 24.14 0.83
CA TRP A 443 16.86 24.24 -0.32
C TRP A 443 15.97 25.49 -0.31
N VAL A 444 15.51 25.94 0.87
CA VAL A 444 14.75 27.18 1.01
C VAL A 444 15.64 28.39 0.73
N GLU A 445 16.87 28.39 1.23
CA GLU A 445 17.87 29.43 0.98
C GLU A 445 18.34 29.46 -0.48
N ASP A 446 18.54 28.31 -1.12
CA ASP A 446 18.95 28.18 -2.53
C ASP A 446 17.92 28.85 -3.45
N TYR A 447 16.64 28.55 -3.25
CA TYR A 447 15.55 29.17 -4.01
C TYR A 447 15.42 30.66 -3.69
N ALA A 448 15.49 31.07 -2.42
CA ALA A 448 15.39 32.47 -2.03
C ALA A 448 16.51 33.34 -2.65
N ASN A 449 17.72 32.78 -2.76
CA ASN A 449 18.88 33.48 -3.32
C ASN A 449 18.93 33.43 -4.85
N ASN A 450 18.48 32.35 -5.50
CA ASN A 450 18.50 32.21 -6.96
C ASN A 450 17.36 31.32 -7.51
N PRO A 451 16.15 31.89 -7.69
CA PRO A 451 15.00 31.17 -8.27
C PRO A 451 15.25 30.63 -9.68
N GLU A 452 16.08 31.29 -10.49
CA GLU A 452 16.33 30.92 -11.89
C GLU A 452 17.18 29.64 -12.01
N ALA A 453 18.10 29.42 -11.07
CA ALA A 453 18.86 28.17 -10.97
C ALA A 453 17.96 26.97 -10.57
N CYS A 454 16.88 27.22 -9.85
CA CYS A 454 15.92 26.23 -9.37
C CYS A 454 14.89 25.84 -10.46
N SER A 455 15.37 25.42 -11.62
CA SER A 455 14.56 25.23 -12.84
C SER A 455 14.70 23.86 -13.51
N LYS A 456 15.42 22.91 -12.89
CA LYS A 456 15.66 21.54 -13.40
C LYS A 456 16.24 20.59 -12.34
N GLY A 457 16.32 19.30 -12.66
CA GLY A 457 17.03 18.31 -11.83
C GLY A 457 16.27 18.05 -10.52
N PRO A 458 16.89 18.20 -9.33
CA PRO A 458 16.19 18.09 -8.04
C PRO A 458 15.03 19.07 -7.85
N TRP A 459 14.99 20.13 -8.66
CA TRP A 459 13.92 21.13 -8.68
C TRP A 459 12.82 20.84 -9.72
N VAL A 460 12.96 19.78 -10.53
CA VAL A 460 12.04 19.37 -11.60
C VAL A 460 11.89 20.42 -12.70
N ASP A 461 11.16 21.50 -12.44
CA ASP A 461 11.04 22.71 -13.26
C ASP A 461 10.73 23.94 -12.37
N SER A 462 10.63 25.13 -12.99
CA SER A 462 10.39 26.37 -12.26
C SER A 462 8.99 26.52 -11.63
N TYR A 463 7.96 25.82 -12.14
CA TYR A 463 6.63 25.79 -11.52
C TYR A 463 6.62 24.90 -10.27
N PHE A 464 7.28 23.74 -10.33
CA PHE A 464 7.46 22.87 -9.17
C PHE A 464 8.24 23.59 -8.06
N ALA A 465 9.40 24.13 -8.40
CA ALA A 465 10.29 24.81 -7.45
C ALA A 465 9.63 26.02 -6.80
N LYS A 466 8.93 26.85 -7.59
CA LYS A 466 8.18 28.00 -7.08
C LYS A 466 7.10 27.56 -6.09
N ALA A 467 6.23 26.64 -6.51
CA ALA A 467 5.12 26.20 -5.66
C ALA A 467 5.62 25.53 -4.37
N TRP A 468 6.71 24.78 -4.44
CA TRP A 468 7.36 24.21 -3.24
C TRP A 468 7.88 25.33 -2.32
N TYR A 469 8.62 26.31 -2.83
CA TYR A 469 9.14 27.40 -2.00
C TYR A 469 8.03 28.25 -1.36
N GLU A 470 6.97 28.59 -2.09
CA GLU A 470 5.83 29.36 -1.56
C GLU A 470 5.16 28.65 -0.36
N ASP A 471 5.07 27.30 -0.40
CA ASP A 471 4.52 26.52 0.71
C ASP A 471 5.45 26.36 1.92
N HIS A 472 6.77 26.25 1.72
CA HIS A 472 7.73 25.86 2.75
C HIS A 472 8.49 27.04 3.37
N SER A 473 8.65 28.15 2.64
CA SER A 473 9.31 29.38 3.13
C SER A 473 8.63 30.01 4.36
N THR A 474 7.34 29.74 4.57
CA THR A 474 6.55 30.21 5.72
C THR A 474 6.29 29.14 6.79
N LYS A 475 6.71 27.88 6.54
CA LYS A 475 6.42 26.72 7.39
C LYS A 475 7.73 25.99 7.73
N PRO A 476 8.49 26.46 8.73
CA PRO A 476 9.72 25.80 9.17
C PRO A 476 9.40 24.42 9.76
N TRP A 477 10.19 23.41 9.39
CA TRP A 477 10.12 22.09 10.00
C TRP A 477 11.05 22.04 11.22
N GLU A 478 10.51 21.68 12.40
CA GLU A 478 11.23 21.78 13.68
C GLU A 478 11.63 20.44 14.31
N ASP A 479 10.82 19.37 14.20
CA ASP A 479 11.21 18.04 14.71
C ASP A 479 12.22 17.40 13.74
N PRO A 480 13.46 17.09 14.15
CA PRO A 480 14.46 16.44 13.30
C PRO A 480 14.16 14.96 13.00
N TYR A 481 12.96 14.45 13.32
CA TYR A 481 12.52 13.10 12.99
C TYR A 481 11.11 13.06 12.40
N LEU A 482 10.87 12.10 11.49
CA LEU A 482 9.54 11.65 11.10
C LEU A 482 9.16 10.42 11.94
N LEU A 483 7.97 10.42 12.55
CA LEU A 483 7.45 9.27 13.31
C LEU A 483 6.57 8.39 12.40
N VAL A 484 7.05 7.18 12.10
CA VAL A 484 6.40 6.23 11.18
C VAL A 484 5.95 4.96 11.92
N GLU A 485 4.90 4.32 11.41
CA GLU A 485 4.45 3.01 11.87
C GLU A 485 5.19 1.89 11.13
N LEU A 486 5.43 0.78 11.83
CA LEU A 486 5.70 -0.53 11.24
C LEU A 486 4.66 -1.53 11.78
N GLY A 487 4.03 -2.28 10.88
CA GLY A 487 3.03 -3.28 11.23
C GLY A 487 3.55 -4.71 11.04
N LEU A 488 3.02 -5.63 11.83
CA LEU A 488 3.23 -7.07 11.68
C LEU A 488 1.89 -7.80 11.81
N ALA A 489 1.66 -8.74 10.90
CA ALA A 489 0.65 -9.78 11.03
C ALA A 489 1.32 -11.13 10.81
N ARG A 490 1.11 -12.09 11.72
CA ARG A 490 1.68 -13.45 11.61
C ARG A 490 0.56 -14.48 11.59
N VAL A 491 0.62 -15.37 10.62
CA VAL A 491 -0.27 -16.50 10.38
C VAL A 491 0.59 -17.75 10.30
N GLY A 492 0.76 -18.45 11.44
CA GLY A 492 1.68 -19.59 11.53
C GLY A 492 3.14 -19.22 11.21
N GLU A 493 3.71 -19.91 10.23
CA GLU A 493 5.05 -19.69 9.68
C GLU A 493 5.17 -18.46 8.75
N VAL A 494 4.05 -17.82 8.41
CA VAL A 494 4.00 -16.62 7.54
C VAL A 494 3.94 -15.34 8.37
N THR A 495 4.94 -14.49 8.21
CA THR A 495 4.94 -13.11 8.72
C THR A 495 4.81 -12.14 7.57
N PHE A 496 3.74 -11.34 7.57
CA PHE A 496 3.66 -10.09 6.82
C PHE A 496 4.28 -8.97 7.66
N LEU A 497 5.22 -8.22 7.08
CA LEU A 497 5.80 -7.04 7.70
C LEU A 497 5.53 -5.82 6.83
N PHE A 498 4.80 -4.86 7.40
CA PHE A 498 4.24 -3.71 6.70
C PHE A 498 5.05 -2.44 6.98
N HIS A 499 5.46 -1.73 5.92
CA HIS A 499 6.15 -0.44 6.04
C HIS A 499 5.64 0.62 5.05
N PRO A 500 5.63 1.91 5.43
CA PRO A 500 5.06 2.99 4.62
C PRO A 500 6.07 3.60 3.62
N ALA A 501 6.99 2.81 3.06
CA ALA A 501 8.15 3.35 2.34
C ALA A 501 8.47 2.61 1.03
N GLU A 502 8.99 3.36 0.05
CA GLU A 502 9.60 2.84 -1.17
C GLU A 502 11.04 2.39 -0.89
N LEU A 503 11.15 1.31 -0.13
CA LEU A 503 12.42 0.79 0.38
C LEU A 503 13.28 0.24 -0.77
N TYR A 504 14.58 0.52 -0.79
CA TYR A 504 15.53 -0.09 -1.74
C TYR A 504 15.79 -1.57 -1.39
N SER A 505 16.10 -2.36 -2.41
CA SER A 505 16.14 -3.82 -2.37
C SER A 505 17.03 -4.40 -1.28
N TYR A 506 18.19 -3.77 -1.01
CA TYR A 506 19.09 -4.20 0.06
C TYR A 506 18.38 -4.39 1.41
N TYR A 507 17.60 -3.41 1.84
CA TYR A 507 16.97 -3.43 3.16
C TYR A 507 15.77 -4.38 3.22
N GLY A 508 15.03 -4.52 2.12
CA GLY A 508 13.96 -5.51 2.03
C GLY A 508 14.48 -6.94 2.14
N LEU A 509 15.57 -7.26 1.43
CA LEU A 509 16.29 -8.52 1.57
C LEU A 509 16.90 -8.69 2.96
N TRP A 510 17.47 -7.64 3.55
CA TRP A 510 18.03 -7.68 4.90
C TRP A 510 16.98 -8.01 5.96
N ILE A 511 15.79 -7.38 5.90
CA ILE A 511 14.66 -7.69 6.80
C ILE A 511 14.22 -9.14 6.63
N ARG A 512 14.08 -9.62 5.39
CA ARG A 512 13.66 -11.00 5.09
C ARG A 512 14.65 -12.03 5.63
N THR A 513 15.96 -11.78 5.47
CA THR A 513 17.05 -12.69 5.88
C THR A 513 17.30 -12.71 7.39
N ASN A 514 17.01 -11.61 8.10
CA ASN A 514 17.20 -11.52 9.56
C ASN A 514 15.90 -11.76 10.37
N SER A 515 14.78 -12.05 9.70
CA SER A 515 13.52 -12.44 10.34
C SER A 515 13.53 -13.89 10.82
N PRO A 516 13.00 -14.22 12.01
CA PRO A 516 12.90 -15.59 12.51
C PRO A 516 11.71 -16.39 11.93
N ALA A 517 10.97 -15.84 10.96
CA ALA A 517 9.84 -16.52 10.31
C ALA A 517 10.22 -17.09 8.93
N ALA A 518 9.93 -18.38 8.71
CA ALA A 518 10.28 -19.13 7.49
C ALA A 518 9.75 -18.51 6.18
N HIS A 519 8.65 -17.76 6.27
CA HIS A 519 8.09 -17.00 5.16
C HIS A 519 7.87 -15.56 5.64
N THR A 520 8.78 -14.64 5.26
CA THR A 520 8.67 -13.22 5.62
C THR A 520 8.41 -12.39 4.36
N LEU A 521 7.19 -11.86 4.25
CA LEU A 521 6.73 -10.99 3.18
C LEU A 521 6.94 -9.54 3.64
N VAL A 522 7.91 -8.85 3.04
CA VAL A 522 8.21 -7.44 3.35
C VAL A 522 7.36 -6.56 2.42
N VAL A 523 6.20 -6.13 2.93
CA VAL A 523 5.16 -5.42 2.20
C VAL A 523 5.36 -3.91 2.36
N GLY A 524 5.68 -3.24 1.25
CA GLY A 524 5.80 -1.79 1.19
C GLY A 524 4.45 -1.10 1.04
N TYR A 525 4.49 0.24 0.89
CA TYR A 525 3.32 1.06 0.55
C TYR A 525 2.11 0.84 1.47
N ALA A 526 2.40 0.52 2.75
CA ALA A 526 1.42 0.04 3.71
C ALA A 526 1.21 1.03 4.86
N ASN A 527 -0.07 1.24 5.19
CA ASN A 527 -0.64 2.13 6.20
C ASN A 527 -0.42 3.64 5.96
N ASP A 528 0.68 4.04 5.31
CA ASP A 528 0.99 5.40 4.88
C ASP A 528 1.98 5.38 3.70
N ILE A 529 2.39 6.54 3.17
CA ILE A 529 3.54 6.65 2.25
C ILE A 529 4.45 7.85 2.60
N ILE A 530 5.72 7.55 2.87
CA ILE A 530 6.78 8.53 3.20
C ILE A 530 7.80 8.72 2.07
N GLY A 531 7.60 8.02 0.95
CA GLY A 531 8.54 7.99 -0.18
C GLY A 531 9.70 7.02 0.06
N TYR A 532 10.83 7.32 -0.58
CA TYR A 532 11.96 6.40 -0.64
C TYR A 532 12.78 6.34 0.64
N LEU A 533 13.21 5.13 0.98
CA LEU A 533 14.30 4.87 1.90
C LEU A 533 15.41 4.12 1.15
N PRO A 534 16.32 4.86 0.49
CA PRO A 534 17.40 4.28 -0.28
C PRO A 534 18.65 4.03 0.57
N ASP A 535 19.67 3.40 -0.01
CA ASP A 535 20.98 3.24 0.64
C ASP A 535 21.81 4.54 0.69
N PRO A 536 22.86 4.61 1.54
CA PRO A 536 23.74 5.78 1.64
C PRO A 536 24.37 6.25 0.33
N LYS A 537 24.60 5.38 -0.68
CA LYS A 537 25.17 5.82 -1.95
C LYS A 537 24.20 6.62 -2.78
N ALA A 538 22.89 6.37 -2.65
CA ALA A 538 21.87 7.17 -3.31
C ALA A 538 21.86 8.63 -2.83
N PHE A 539 22.10 8.85 -1.53
CA PHE A 539 22.27 10.20 -0.96
C PHE A 539 23.56 10.86 -1.48
N VAL A 540 24.69 10.15 -1.48
CA VAL A 540 25.99 10.67 -1.98
C VAL A 540 25.96 10.97 -3.49
N ALA A 541 25.26 10.15 -4.28
CA ALA A 541 25.09 10.34 -5.72
C ALA A 541 24.00 11.37 -6.08
N GLY A 542 23.23 11.85 -5.10
CA GLY A 542 22.14 12.80 -5.31
C GLY A 542 20.95 12.23 -6.09
N GLU A 543 20.65 10.93 -5.92
CA GLU A 543 19.59 10.24 -6.66
C GLU A 543 18.20 10.86 -6.44
N TYR A 544 17.32 10.69 -7.43
CA TYR A 544 15.92 11.13 -7.42
C TYR A 544 15.19 10.75 -6.12
N ALA A 545 15.37 9.51 -5.68
CA ALA A 545 14.82 8.96 -4.44
C ALA A 545 15.21 9.76 -3.19
N ALA A 546 16.48 10.18 -3.09
CA ALA A 546 17.03 10.86 -1.93
C ALA A 546 16.78 12.38 -1.92
N ILE A 547 16.82 13.04 -3.09
CA ILE A 547 16.87 14.52 -3.17
C ILE A 547 15.62 15.15 -3.80
N THR A 548 14.94 14.45 -4.72
CA THR A 548 13.76 14.99 -5.42
C THR A 548 12.48 14.61 -4.71
N VAL A 549 12.30 13.33 -4.37
CA VAL A 549 11.02 12.81 -3.84
C VAL A 549 10.60 13.41 -2.48
N PRO A 550 11.50 13.74 -1.54
CA PRO A 550 11.09 14.48 -0.35
C PRO A 550 10.35 15.79 -0.66
N LYS A 551 10.74 16.52 -1.73
CA LYS A 551 10.02 17.72 -2.19
C LYS A 551 8.66 17.40 -2.82
N ILE A 552 8.50 16.22 -3.44
CA ILE A 552 7.22 15.78 -4.03
C ILE A 552 6.22 15.44 -2.92
N LEU A 553 6.70 15.01 -1.75
CA LEU A 553 5.87 14.63 -0.60
C LEU A 553 5.71 15.74 0.45
N ASP A 554 6.32 16.90 0.26
CA ASP A 554 6.38 18.00 1.23
C ASP A 554 7.03 17.58 2.56
N LEU A 555 8.16 16.87 2.46
CA LEU A 555 8.99 16.38 3.55
C LEU A 555 10.43 16.90 3.44
N PRO A 556 11.12 17.15 4.56
CA PRO A 556 12.58 17.21 4.59
C PRO A 556 13.19 15.89 4.07
N PRO A 557 14.40 15.92 3.48
CA PRO A 557 15.11 14.69 3.13
C PRO A 557 15.47 13.91 4.41
N PHE A 558 15.51 12.59 4.30
CA PHE A 558 16.02 11.71 5.36
C PHE A 558 17.55 11.82 5.49
N GLN A 559 18.09 11.44 6.65
CA GLN A 559 19.54 11.20 6.79
C GLN A 559 19.89 9.78 6.29
N PRO A 560 21.12 9.51 5.80
CA PRO A 560 21.47 8.27 5.10
C PRO A 560 21.21 6.96 5.87
N GLU A 561 21.22 7.00 7.20
CA GLU A 561 20.97 5.86 8.07
C GLU A 561 19.48 5.53 8.27
N ALA A 562 18.54 6.38 7.82
CA ALA A 562 17.11 6.20 8.08
C ALA A 562 16.56 4.85 7.59
N ALA A 563 17.04 4.37 6.44
CA ALA A 563 16.67 3.06 5.90
C ALA A 563 17.16 1.90 6.78
N GLN A 564 18.38 2.01 7.33
CA GLN A 564 18.94 1.02 8.27
C GLN A 564 18.20 1.02 9.61
N ILE A 565 17.80 2.21 10.11
CA ILE A 565 17.02 2.35 11.34
C ILE A 565 15.64 1.70 11.16
N LEU A 566 14.94 1.95 10.04
CA LEU A 566 13.68 1.29 9.73
C LEU A 566 13.83 -0.23 9.62
N ALA A 567 14.83 -0.71 8.88
CA ALA A 567 15.08 -2.14 8.70
C ALA A 567 15.39 -2.85 10.02
N SER A 568 16.22 -2.23 10.88
CA SER A 568 16.54 -2.75 12.21
C SER A 568 15.29 -2.85 13.09
N ARG A 569 14.45 -1.80 13.09
CA ARG A 569 13.19 -1.78 13.84
C ARG A 569 12.15 -2.77 13.31
N ALA A 570 12.18 -3.07 12.01
CA ALA A 570 11.39 -4.13 11.40
C ALA A 570 11.83 -5.53 11.87
N VAL A 571 13.14 -5.79 11.92
CA VAL A 571 13.66 -7.06 12.46
C VAL A 571 13.37 -7.22 13.96
N GLU A 572 13.48 -6.14 14.75
CA GLU A 572 13.02 -6.16 16.16
C GLU A 572 11.52 -6.55 16.28
N LEU A 573 10.66 -6.00 15.41
CA LEU A 573 9.23 -6.32 15.37
C LEU A 573 8.98 -7.78 14.97
N ALA A 574 9.75 -8.32 14.02
CA ALA A 574 9.64 -9.71 13.55
C ALA A 574 10.04 -10.76 14.59
N ASN A 575 10.69 -10.36 15.69
CA ASN A 575 11.08 -11.23 16.81
C ASN A 575 10.03 -11.31 17.94
N LEU A 576 8.81 -10.80 17.73
CA LEU A 576 7.64 -10.91 18.63
C LEU A 576 6.75 -12.14 18.37
#